data_AF-A0A1J8QY58-F1
#
_entry.id   AF-A0A1J8QY58-F1
#
_cell.length_a   1.000
_cell.length_b   1.000
_cell.length_c   1.000
_cell.angle_alpha   90.00
_cell.angle_beta   90.00
_cell.angle_gamma   90.00
#
_symmetry.space_group_name_H-M   'P 1'
#
loop_
_entity.id
_entity.type
_entity.pdbx_description
1 polymer ?
#
loop_
_entity_poly.entity_id
_entity_poly.type
_entity_poly.pdbx_seq_one_letter_code
_entity_poly.pdbx_strand_id
1 'polypeptide(L)'
;MSVAPVTSWRLYDSIYTERYMGLPDDNPGGYINASISHVEGFKNVDYLLAHGSGDDNVHFANSAHLLDMFTEGHVRNFRFRMFTDRLVKNTFSTQHNTDHFTSGSDHSISRRGANREVYEYMALFLIEKWGKGARRRGW
;
A
#
# COMPACT_ATOMS: atom_id res chain seq x y z
N MET A 1 1.87 5.35 -9.84
CA MET A 1 2.38 4.27 -8.97
C MET A 1 2.07 4.64 -7.53
N SER A 2 1.80 3.67 -6.66
CA SER A 2 1.59 3.87 -5.23
C SER A 2 2.21 2.72 -4.43
N VAL A 3 2.76 3.04 -3.26
CA VAL A 3 3.37 2.08 -2.33
C VAL A 3 2.72 2.28 -0.98
N ALA A 4 2.13 1.21 -0.42
CA ALA A 4 1.37 1.22 0.83
C ALA A 4 0.34 2.38 0.95
N PRO A 5 -0.57 2.56 -0.03
CA PRO A 5 -1.52 3.67 0.01
C PRO A 5 -2.66 3.43 1.01
N VAL A 6 -3.09 4.49 1.71
CA VAL A 6 -4.44 4.55 2.28
C VAL A 6 -5.43 4.72 1.14
N THR A 7 -6.44 3.86 1.08
CA THR A 7 -7.47 3.87 0.03
C THR A 7 -8.85 4.18 0.58
N SER A 8 -9.05 3.93 1.88
CA SER A 8 -10.25 4.32 2.62
C SER A 8 -9.88 4.84 4.00
N TRP A 9 -10.38 6.03 4.35
CA TRP A 9 -10.17 6.61 5.67
C TRP A 9 -10.82 5.80 6.80
N ARG A 10 -11.76 4.92 6.48
CA ARG A 10 -12.35 3.99 7.46
C ARG A 10 -11.42 2.81 7.79
N LEU A 11 -10.36 2.59 7.01
CA LEU A 11 -9.40 1.51 7.19
C LEU A 11 -8.07 1.98 7.79
N TYR A 12 -7.96 3.27 8.14
CA TYR A 12 -6.75 3.84 8.72
C TYR A 12 -6.90 4.11 10.22
N ASP A 13 -5.82 4.44 10.92
CA ASP A 13 -5.86 4.61 12.37
C ASP A 13 -6.78 5.78 12.78
N SER A 14 -7.51 5.60 13.88
CA SER A 14 -8.50 6.58 14.35
C SER A 14 -7.86 7.88 14.83
N ILE A 15 -6.72 7.84 15.52
CA ILE A 15 -6.07 9.03 16.07
C ILE A 15 -5.66 9.98 14.95
N TYR A 16 -5.07 9.46 13.87
CA TYR A 16 -4.72 10.28 12.72
C TYR A 16 -5.97 10.74 11.97
N THR A 17 -6.87 9.81 11.67
CA THR A 17 -8.00 10.12 10.79
C THR A 17 -8.95 11.11 11.45
N GLU A 18 -9.38 10.86 12.69
CA GLU A 18 -10.36 11.71 13.39
C GLU A 18 -9.80 13.10 13.72
N ARG A 19 -8.48 13.23 13.89
CA ARG A 19 -7.83 14.54 14.07
C ARG A 19 -8.07 15.48 12.89
N TYR A 20 -8.10 14.96 11.67
CA TYR A 20 -8.23 15.77 10.46
C TYR A 20 -9.61 15.69 9.82
N MET A 21 -10.33 14.58 10.01
CA MET A 21 -11.63 14.32 9.39
C MET A 21 -12.80 14.43 10.36
N GLY A 22 -12.56 14.55 11.68
CA GLY A 22 -13.61 14.43 12.71
C GLY A 22 -14.09 12.99 12.87
N LEU A 23 -15.11 12.77 13.71
CA LEU A 23 -15.68 11.43 13.88
C LEU A 23 -16.39 10.99 12.59
N PRO A 24 -16.36 9.69 12.24
CA PRO A 24 -17.06 9.17 11.06
C PRO A 24 -18.57 9.43 11.05
N ASP A 25 -19.18 9.54 12.23
CA ASP A 25 -20.61 9.80 12.39
C ASP A 25 -20.95 11.29 12.21
N ASP A 26 -20.01 12.17 12.52
CA ASP A 26 -20.15 13.63 12.37
C ASP A 26 -19.78 14.09 10.95
N ASN A 27 -18.89 13.35 10.26
CA ASN A 27 -18.43 13.67 8.91
C ASN A 27 -18.52 12.47 7.92
N PRO A 28 -19.68 11.80 7.77
CA PRO A 28 -19.80 10.61 6.93
C PRO A 28 -19.49 10.91 5.46
N GLY A 29 -19.90 12.09 4.97
CA GLY A 29 -19.63 12.53 3.60
C GLY A 29 -18.14 12.78 3.33
N GLY A 30 -17.40 13.33 4.29
CA GLY A 30 -15.96 13.53 4.17
C GLY A 30 -15.20 12.21 4.04
N TYR A 31 -15.54 11.21 4.86
CA TYR A 31 -14.94 9.88 4.78
C TYR A 31 -15.20 9.20 3.43
N ILE A 32 -16.39 9.37 2.84
CA ILE A 32 -16.73 8.83 1.52
C ILE A 32 -15.95 9.57 0.41
N ASN A 33 -16.02 10.89 0.39
CA ASN A 33 -15.48 11.70 -0.70
C ASN A 33 -13.95 11.75 -0.73
N ALA A 34 -13.30 11.64 0.43
CA ALA A 34 -11.84 11.63 0.53
C ALA A 34 -11.23 10.23 0.35
N SER A 35 -12.05 9.19 0.23
CA SER A 35 -11.63 7.82 -0.06
C SER A 35 -11.74 7.51 -1.56
N ILE A 36 -11.07 6.46 -2.04
CA ILE A 36 -11.27 5.98 -3.40
C ILE A 36 -12.68 5.40 -3.49
N SER A 37 -13.54 6.06 -4.26
CA SER A 37 -14.95 5.68 -4.47
C SER A 37 -15.25 5.20 -5.89
N HIS A 38 -14.37 5.52 -6.86
CA HIS A 38 -14.53 5.16 -8.26
C HIS A 38 -13.19 4.76 -8.87
N VAL A 39 -13.19 3.68 -9.66
CA VAL A 39 -11.96 3.14 -10.27
C VAL A 39 -11.93 3.22 -11.79
N GLU A 40 -12.97 3.76 -12.43
CA GLU A 40 -13.09 3.85 -13.90
C GLU A 40 -11.90 4.55 -14.56
N GLY A 41 -11.36 5.59 -13.92
CA GLY A 41 -10.17 6.29 -14.40
C GLY A 41 -8.93 5.39 -14.55
N PHE A 42 -8.82 4.33 -13.74
CA PHE A 42 -7.70 3.38 -13.80
C PHE A 42 -7.71 2.53 -15.07
N LYS A 43 -8.83 2.42 -15.80
CA LYS A 43 -8.90 1.70 -17.08
C LYS A 43 -8.03 2.35 -18.16
N ASN A 44 -7.78 3.65 -18.04
CA ASN A 44 -7.15 4.46 -19.09
C ASN A 44 -5.70 4.85 -18.76
N VAL A 45 -5.12 4.30 -17.69
CA VAL A 45 -3.77 4.62 -17.25
C VAL A 45 -2.99 3.34 -16.95
N ASP A 46 -1.67 3.42 -17.05
CA ASP A 46 -0.81 2.39 -16.51
C ASP A 46 -0.64 2.62 -15.02
N TYR A 47 -1.06 1.65 -14.21
CA TYR A 47 -0.98 1.72 -12.76
C TYR A 47 -0.14 0.60 -12.17
N LEU A 48 0.62 0.93 -11.13
CA LEU A 48 1.41 0.00 -10.34
C LEU A 48 1.11 0.25 -8.87
N LEU A 49 0.80 -0.85 -8.17
CA LEU A 49 0.53 -0.91 -6.75
C LEU A 49 1.54 -1.86 -6.08
N ALA A 50 2.11 -1.43 -4.95
CA ALA A 50 2.97 -2.25 -4.10
C ALA A 50 2.55 -2.11 -2.63
N HIS A 51 2.63 -3.19 -1.86
CA HIS A 51 2.29 -3.15 -0.43
C HIS A 51 2.97 -4.29 0.33
N GLY A 52 3.47 -4.04 1.55
CA GLY A 52 3.88 -5.07 2.51
C GLY A 52 2.66 -5.80 3.09
N SER A 53 2.75 -7.12 3.28
CA SER A 53 1.64 -7.90 3.84
C SER A 53 1.48 -7.72 5.35
N GLY A 54 2.55 -7.33 6.05
CA GLY A 54 2.62 -7.09 7.49
C GLY A 54 2.72 -5.61 7.85
N ASP A 55 2.22 -4.73 6.99
CA ASP A 55 2.15 -3.29 7.27
C ASP A 55 1.18 -3.01 8.43
N ASP A 56 1.73 -2.55 9.54
CA ASP A 56 1.03 -2.23 10.78
C ASP A 56 0.63 -0.75 10.88
N ASN A 57 1.04 0.08 9.92
CA ASN A 57 0.71 1.51 9.86
C ASN A 57 -0.40 1.74 8.83
N VAL A 58 -0.18 1.38 7.57
CA VAL A 58 -1.22 1.34 6.55
C VAL A 58 -1.57 -0.12 6.32
N HIS A 59 -2.61 -0.63 6.96
CA HIS A 59 -2.92 -2.04 6.82
C HIS A 59 -3.15 -2.46 5.37
N PHE A 60 -2.67 -3.66 5.03
CA PHE A 60 -2.81 -4.28 3.71
C PHE A 60 -4.27 -4.31 3.20
N ALA A 61 -5.24 -4.29 4.13
CA ALA A 61 -6.66 -4.14 3.84
C ALA A 61 -6.97 -2.97 2.88
N ASN A 62 -6.20 -1.86 2.93
CA ASN A 62 -6.34 -0.75 1.99
C ASN A 62 -6.05 -1.18 0.54
N SER A 63 -4.94 -1.88 0.30
CA SER A 63 -4.65 -2.41 -1.04
C SER A 63 -5.63 -3.50 -1.45
N ALA A 64 -6.00 -4.39 -0.54
CA ALA A 64 -6.98 -5.44 -0.81
C ALA A 64 -8.34 -4.87 -1.24
N HIS A 65 -8.82 -3.84 -0.54
CA HIS A 65 -10.05 -3.12 -0.89
C HIS A 65 -9.97 -2.50 -2.30
N LEU A 66 -8.86 -1.84 -2.64
CA LEU A 66 -8.69 -1.27 -3.98
C LEU A 66 -8.64 -2.34 -5.09
N LEU A 67 -7.98 -3.48 -4.82
CA LEU A 67 -7.92 -4.61 -5.75
C LEU A 67 -9.30 -5.26 -5.95
N ASP A 68 -10.12 -5.32 -4.90
CA ASP A 68 -11.50 -5.78 -4.97
C ASP A 68 -12.35 -4.84 -5.84
N MET A 69 -12.25 -3.52 -5.61
CA MET A 69 -12.87 -2.51 -6.48
C MET A 69 -12.41 -2.62 -7.94
N PHE A 70 -11.13 -2.91 -8.21
CA PHE A 70 -10.64 -3.16 -9.56
C PHE A 70 -11.26 -4.40 -10.20
N THR A 71 -11.48 -5.46 -9.40
CA THR A 71 -12.13 -6.69 -9.86
C THR A 71 -13.59 -6.42 -10.25
N GLU A 72 -14.34 -5.75 -9.37
CA GLU A 72 -15.72 -5.35 -9.60
C GLU A 72 -15.85 -4.39 -10.80
N GLY A 73 -15.02 -3.36 -10.85
CA GLY A 73 -15.00 -2.37 -11.92
C GLY A 73 -14.37 -2.86 -13.24
N HIS A 74 -13.90 -4.11 -13.30
CA HIS A 74 -13.20 -4.67 -14.46
C HIS A 74 -11.97 -3.85 -14.92
N VAL A 75 -11.24 -3.27 -13.98
CA VAL A 75 -9.94 -2.64 -14.22
C VAL A 75 -8.89 -3.74 -14.33
N ARG A 76 -8.31 -3.93 -15.52
CA ARG A 76 -7.37 -5.03 -15.79
C ARG A 76 -5.94 -4.58 -16.04
N ASN A 77 -5.72 -3.34 -16.46
CA ASN A 77 -4.41 -2.83 -16.82
C ASN A 77 -3.67 -2.23 -15.61
N PHE A 78 -3.42 -3.06 -14.60
CA PHE A 78 -2.60 -2.68 -13.45
C PHE A 78 -1.57 -3.76 -13.13
N ARG A 79 -0.53 -3.37 -12.41
CA ARG A 79 0.43 -4.29 -11.80
C ARG A 79 0.34 -4.23 -10.30
N PHE A 80 0.42 -5.38 -9.66
CA PHE A 80 0.46 -5.49 -8.23
C PHE A 80 1.59 -6.41 -7.79
N ARG A 81 2.35 -6.00 -6.78
CA ARG A 81 3.29 -6.86 -6.06
C ARG A 81 3.08 -6.70 -4.56
N MET A 82 2.69 -7.80 -3.92
CA MET A 82 2.74 -7.92 -2.47
C MET A 82 4.15 -8.29 -2.03
N PHE A 83 4.63 -7.66 -0.97
CA PHE A 83 5.91 -7.99 -0.34
C PHE A 83 5.63 -8.70 0.97
N THR A 84 5.99 -9.99 1.04
CA THR A 84 5.65 -10.82 2.20
C THR A 84 6.60 -10.58 3.34
N ASP A 85 6.01 -10.39 4.51
CA ASP A 85 6.76 -10.22 5.74
C ASP A 85 6.86 -11.54 6.50
N ARG A 86 8.01 -11.74 7.17
CA ARG A 86 8.15 -12.85 8.11
C ARG A 86 7.86 -12.30 9.48
N LEU A 87 7.00 -13.00 10.20
CA LEU A 87 7.12 -13.05 11.64
C LEU A 87 8.60 -13.35 11.99
N VAL A 88 9.27 -12.56 12.83
CA VAL A 88 10.65 -12.84 13.35
C VAL A 88 10.61 -13.41 14.76
N LYS A 89 11.13 -14.63 14.96
CA LYS A 89 11.24 -15.22 16.30
C LYS A 89 12.34 -14.44 17.01
N ASN A 90 12.01 -13.73 18.08
CA ASN A 90 13.03 -13.16 18.94
C ASN A 90 13.72 -14.30 19.70
N THR A 91 14.95 -14.64 19.33
CA THR A 91 15.79 -15.58 20.08
C THR A 91 16.47 -14.86 21.25
N PHE A 92 15.70 -14.24 22.13
CA PHE A 92 16.19 -13.71 23.41
C PHE A 92 15.09 -13.83 24.48
N SER A 93 14.94 -15.01 25.08
CA SER A 93 14.47 -15.13 26.45
C SER A 93 15.16 -16.28 27.17
N THR A 94 16.13 -15.92 28.02
CA THR A 94 16.48 -16.71 29.20
C THR A 94 15.24 -16.80 30.09
N GLN A 95 14.86 -18.03 30.46
CA GLN A 95 13.84 -18.38 31.47
C GLN A 95 12.52 -17.62 31.35
N HIS A 96 11.70 -17.96 30.36
CA HIS A 96 10.24 -18.18 30.45
C HIS A 96 9.75 -18.40 29.01
N ASN A 97 9.26 -19.62 28.75
CA ASN A 97 8.98 -20.15 27.42
C ASN A 97 7.68 -19.56 26.84
N THR A 98 7.72 -18.31 26.41
CA THR A 98 6.69 -17.73 25.54
C THR A 98 7.37 -17.21 24.28
N ASP A 99 7.15 -17.87 23.15
CA ASP A 99 7.56 -17.39 21.82
C ASP A 99 6.90 -16.01 21.57
N HIS A 100 7.66 -14.92 21.75
CA HIS A 100 7.20 -13.58 21.39
C HIS A 100 7.60 -13.32 19.93
N PHE A 101 6.62 -13.43 19.02
CA PHE A 101 6.79 -13.05 17.63
C PHE A 101 6.61 -11.54 17.50
N THR A 102 7.65 -10.81 17.11
CA THR A 102 7.49 -9.40 16.75
C THR A 102 7.23 -9.32 15.25
N SER A 103 6.01 -8.94 14.91
CA SER A 103 5.68 -8.37 13.60
C SER A 103 6.24 -6.95 13.61
N GLY A 104 7.52 -6.76 13.32
CA GLY A 104 8.03 -5.38 13.28
C GLY A 104 7.49 -4.67 12.04
N SER A 105 6.98 -3.45 12.21
CA SER A 105 6.42 -2.59 11.17
C SER A 105 7.07 -2.73 9.80
N ASP A 106 6.31 -3.26 8.85
CA ASP A 106 6.79 -3.49 7.49
C ASP A 106 6.22 -2.49 6.49
N HIS A 107 5.77 -1.32 6.97
CA HIS A 107 5.39 -0.17 6.13
C HIS A 107 6.51 0.27 5.18
N SER A 108 7.76 0.17 5.65
CA SER A 108 8.95 0.49 4.84
C SER A 108 9.38 -0.63 3.88
N ILE A 109 8.73 -1.80 3.91
CA ILE A 109 9.04 -2.98 3.11
C ILE A 109 10.54 -3.34 3.23
N SER A 110 11.09 -3.29 4.45
CA SER A 110 12.54 -3.34 4.65
C SER A 110 13.11 -4.75 4.81
N ARG A 111 12.25 -5.75 5.05
CA ARG A 111 12.67 -7.12 5.37
C ARG A 111 13.43 -7.76 4.23
N ARG A 112 14.57 -8.40 4.57
CA ARG A 112 15.43 -9.14 3.63
C ARG A 112 15.88 -8.35 2.41
N GLY A 113 15.99 -7.02 2.52
CA GLY A 113 16.36 -6.17 1.39
C GLY A 113 15.23 -5.96 0.38
N ALA A 114 13.97 -6.32 0.72
CA ALA A 114 12.80 -6.08 -0.12
C ALA A 114 12.63 -4.59 -0.50
N ASN A 115 13.23 -3.67 0.27
CA ASN A 115 13.23 -2.25 -0.07
C ASN A 115 13.92 -2.00 -1.43
N ARG A 116 15.02 -2.70 -1.73
CA ARG A 116 15.66 -2.67 -3.04
C ARG A 116 14.75 -3.23 -4.13
N GLU A 117 14.04 -4.31 -3.83
CA GLU A 117 13.10 -4.95 -4.76
C GLU A 117 11.92 -4.03 -5.11
N VAL A 118 11.44 -3.21 -4.17
CA VAL A 118 10.42 -2.18 -4.42
C VAL A 118 10.95 -1.15 -5.40
N TYR A 119 12.16 -0.63 -5.17
CA TYR A 119 12.78 0.34 -6.07
C TYR A 119 13.01 -0.22 -7.47
N GLU A 120 13.51 -1.45 -7.58
CA GLU A 120 13.69 -2.12 -8.87
C GLU A 120 12.36 -2.34 -9.59
N TYR A 121 11.32 -2.77 -8.87
CA TYR A 121 9.98 -2.95 -9.42
C TYR A 121 9.40 -1.64 -9.99
N MET A 122 9.53 -0.53 -9.24
CA MET A 122 9.10 0.79 -9.69
C MET A 122 9.93 1.31 -10.86
N ALA A 123 11.26 1.14 -10.82
CA ALA A 123 12.15 1.59 -11.87
C ALA A 123 11.89 0.83 -13.19
N LEU A 124 11.72 -0.49 -13.13
CA LEU A 124 11.39 -1.30 -14.30
C LEU A 124 10.06 -0.90 -14.91
N PHE A 125 9.04 -0.63 -14.10
CA PHE A 125 7.77 -0.12 -14.59
C PHE A 125 7.93 1.23 -15.32
N LEU A 126 8.68 2.17 -14.74
CA LEU A 126 8.94 3.45 -15.38
C LEU A 126 9.70 3.30 -16.70
N ILE A 127 10.76 2.48 -16.71
CA ILE A 127 11.58 2.22 -17.90
C ILE A 127 10.74 1.55 -18.99
N GLU A 128 9.86 0.62 -18.65
CA GLU A 128 9.01 -0.04 -19.62
C GLU A 128 8.02 0.93 -20.26
N LYS A 129 7.36 1.77 -19.45
CA LYS A 129 6.29 2.65 -19.93
C LYS A 129 6.80 3.93 -20.57
N TRP A 130 7.95 4.46 -20.14
CA TRP A 130 8.49 5.74 -20.62
C TRP A 130 9.91 5.67 -21.21
N GLY A 131 10.57 4.51 -21.18
CA GLY A 131 11.93 4.33 -21.67
C GLY A 131 13.02 4.76 -20.66
N LYS A 132 14.28 4.55 -21.03
CA LYS A 132 15.43 5.02 -20.23
C LYS A 132 15.70 6.51 -20.48
N GLY A 133 15.81 7.28 -19.39
CA GLY A 133 16.24 8.69 -19.41
C GLY A 133 15.13 9.72 -19.63
N ALA A 134 15.42 10.99 -19.35
CA ALA A 134 14.50 12.09 -19.60
C ALA A 134 14.45 12.40 -21.11
N ARG A 135 13.32 12.13 -21.77
CA ARG A 135 13.08 12.66 -23.11
C ARG A 135 12.83 14.16 -22.97
N ARG A 136 13.78 15.01 -23.40
CA ARG A 136 13.50 16.45 -23.59
C ARG A 136 12.35 16.54 -24.59
N ARG A 137 11.20 17.08 -24.17
CA ARG A 137 10.17 17.51 -25.11
C ARG A 137 10.78 18.61 -25.97
N GLY A 138 10.91 18.36 -27.27
CA GLY A 138 11.16 19.43 -28.24
C GLY A 138 9.93 20.34 -28.24
N TRP A 139 10.16 21.62 -27.96
CA TRP A 139 9.21 22.69 -28.22
C TRP A 139 9.49 23.26 -29.61
#